data_AF-A0A7V2HAF0-F1
#
_entry.id   AF-A0A7V2HAF0-F1
#
_cell.length_a   1.000
_cell.length_b   1.000
_cell.length_c   1.000
_cell.angle_alpha   90.00
_cell.angle_beta   90.00
_cell.angle_gamma   90.00
#
_symmetry.space_group_name_H-M   'P 1'
#
loop_
_entity.id
_entity.type
_entity.pdbx_description
1 polymer ?
#
loop_
_entity_poly.entity_id
_entity_poly.type
_entity_poly.pdbx_seq_one_letter_code
_entity_poly.pdbx_strand_id
1 'polypeptide(L)'
;MTELHVSIAGARVRFEPNWFPMLIHGAGGSGVSLATIVIAAELVRAEESVVFLSRWPMVVKRLQEELGLSKQLDVTAPSLRAEVATPLSESRLVTMHGNSEFLLRSMRALPHWADRYVVLKNCEETLTPDLFAIIKDHPRLILSGDVVETKLDLTTVGWASQTAFSKPPSWFGFDKKPWPKYIGLTKRHGKYDELIVTEAHE
;
A
#
# COMPACT_ATOMS: atom_id res chain seq x y z
N MET A 1 13.01 -4.50 16.80
CA MET A 1 11.76 -4.52 16.04
C MET A 1 10.86 -3.49 16.67
N THR A 2 10.55 -2.42 15.94
CA THR A 2 9.70 -1.33 16.43
C THR A 2 8.24 -1.79 16.35
N GLU A 3 7.45 -1.55 17.39
CA GLU A 3 6.01 -1.86 17.38
C GLU A 3 5.27 -0.84 16.51
N LEU A 4 4.58 -1.30 15.47
CA LEU A 4 3.78 -0.45 14.59
C LEU A 4 2.33 -0.40 15.08
N HIS A 5 1.86 0.77 15.51
CA HIS A 5 0.46 0.99 15.87
C HIS A 5 -0.23 1.84 14.80
N VAL A 6 -1.24 1.28 14.14
CA VAL A 6 -1.98 1.94 13.06
C VAL A 6 -3.36 2.30 13.58
N SER A 7 -3.70 3.59 13.64
CA SER A 7 -5.06 4.00 14.02
C SER A 7 -5.97 4.03 12.80
N ILE A 8 -6.76 2.99 12.59
CA ILE A 8 -7.81 2.97 11.55
C ILE A 8 -9.14 3.28 12.26
N ALA A 9 -9.69 4.47 12.03
CA ALA A 9 -10.99 4.89 12.59
C ALA A 9 -11.10 4.77 14.13
N GLY A 10 -10.02 5.04 14.85
CA GLY A 10 -9.96 4.98 16.32
C GLY A 10 -9.53 3.63 16.90
N ALA A 11 -9.45 2.58 16.07
CA ALA A 11 -8.89 1.29 16.46
C ALA A 11 -7.38 1.24 16.17
N ARG A 12 -6.57 0.89 17.16
CA ARG A 12 -5.12 0.68 16.99
C ARG A 12 -4.86 -0.75 16.53
N VAL A 13 -4.53 -0.92 15.26
CA VAL A 13 -4.09 -2.19 14.67
C VAL A 13 -2.58 -2.30 14.80
N ARG A 14 -2.10 -3.38 15.41
CA ARG A 14 -0.68 -3.71 15.50
C ARG A 14 -0.29 -4.55 14.28
N PHE A 15 0.61 -4.08 13.41
CA PHE A 15 1.12 -4.94 12.34
C PHE A 15 2.39 -5.61 12.83
N GLU A 16 2.42 -6.93 12.65
CA GLU A 16 3.61 -7.74 12.93
C GLU A 16 4.36 -8.01 11.61
N PRO A 17 5.69 -8.15 11.63
CA PRO A 17 6.45 -8.47 10.43
C PRO A 17 6.01 -9.75 9.71
N ASN A 18 5.41 -10.70 10.44
CA ASN A 18 4.86 -11.96 9.89
C ASN A 18 3.53 -11.77 9.14
N TRP A 19 2.99 -10.55 9.04
CA TRP A 19 1.80 -10.25 8.23
C TRP A 19 2.13 -9.95 6.77
N PHE A 20 3.42 -9.84 6.43
CA PHE A 20 3.87 -9.56 5.07
C PHE A 20 4.41 -10.82 4.39
N PRO A 21 4.21 -10.99 3.07
CA PRO A 21 3.53 -10.06 2.15
C PRO A 21 2.01 -9.99 2.36
N MET A 22 1.41 -8.82 2.13
CA MET A 22 0.01 -8.50 2.40
C MET A 22 -0.76 -8.18 1.11
N LEU A 23 -1.97 -8.73 0.99
CA LEU A 23 -2.92 -8.41 -0.09
C LEU A 23 -4.16 -7.69 0.44
N ILE A 24 -4.49 -6.53 -0.11
CA ILE A 24 -5.66 -5.73 0.28
C ILE A 24 -6.58 -5.55 -0.93
N HIS A 25 -7.67 -6.31 -0.95
CA HIS A 25 -8.67 -6.28 -2.01
C HIS A 25 -9.78 -5.27 -1.73
N GLY A 26 -10.21 -4.54 -2.75
CA GLY A 26 -11.49 -3.85 -2.74
C GLY A 26 -11.84 -3.23 -4.08
N ALA A 27 -13.13 -3.29 -4.46
CA ALA A 27 -13.68 -2.58 -5.60
C ALA A 27 -13.66 -1.06 -5.37
N GLY A 28 -13.84 -0.29 -6.43
CA GLY A 28 -13.95 1.18 -6.36
C GLY A 28 -14.99 1.63 -5.32
N GLY A 29 -14.61 2.55 -4.44
CA GLY A 29 -15.48 3.09 -3.38
C GLY A 29 -15.60 2.24 -2.12
N SER A 30 -14.98 1.05 -2.06
CA SER A 30 -15.06 0.14 -0.90
C SER A 30 -14.27 0.58 0.35
N GLY A 31 -13.46 1.64 0.25
CA GLY A 31 -12.58 2.10 1.33
C GLY A 31 -11.16 1.53 1.28
N VAL A 32 -10.87 0.54 0.41
CA VAL A 32 -9.53 -0.02 0.21
C VAL A 32 -8.46 1.06 -0.04
N SER A 33 -8.82 2.09 -0.79
CA SER A 33 -7.95 3.21 -1.14
C SER A 33 -7.46 3.97 0.09
N LEU A 34 -8.36 4.21 1.05
CA LEU A 34 -8.05 4.91 2.30
C LEU A 34 -7.26 4.00 3.23
N ALA A 35 -7.70 2.74 3.41
CA ALA A 35 -7.02 1.77 4.26
C ALA A 35 -5.54 1.63 3.89
N THR A 36 -5.22 1.47 2.60
CA THR A 36 -3.83 1.36 2.13
C THR A 36 -3.01 2.61 2.37
N ILE A 37 -3.61 3.79 2.25
CA ILE A 37 -2.93 5.07 2.56
C ILE A 37 -2.60 5.14 4.05
N VAL A 38 -3.57 4.81 4.91
CA VAL A 38 -3.37 4.82 6.37
C VAL A 38 -2.29 3.83 6.79
N ILE A 39 -2.31 2.60 6.25
CA ILE A 39 -1.27 1.60 6.53
C ILE A 39 0.11 2.10 6.13
N ALA A 40 0.25 2.67 4.92
CA ALA A 40 1.52 3.22 4.47
C ALA A 40 1.98 4.41 5.32
N ALA A 41 1.07 5.30 5.70
CA ALA A 41 1.39 6.44 6.57
C ALA A 41 1.89 5.98 7.93
N GLU A 42 1.27 4.95 8.50
CA GLU A 42 1.66 4.44 9.81
C GLU A 42 3.00 3.70 9.77
N LEU A 43 3.33 2.99 8.69
CA LEU A 43 4.68 2.47 8.44
C LEU A 43 5.72 3.59 8.52
N VAL A 44 5.46 4.71 7.84
CA VAL A 44 6.35 5.88 7.89
C VAL A 44 6.42 6.47 9.31
N ARG A 45 5.29 6.56 10.04
CA ARG A 45 5.23 7.08 11.42
C ARG A 45 5.99 6.19 12.42
N ALA A 46 6.03 4.87 12.21
CA ALA A 46 6.86 3.96 12.99
C ALA A 46 8.32 3.88 12.51
N GLU A 47 8.74 4.87 11.72
CA GLU A 47 10.11 5.02 11.24
C GLU A 47 10.56 3.96 10.23
N GLU A 48 9.63 3.20 9.67
CA GLU A 48 9.93 2.24 8.61
C GLU A 48 10.15 2.96 7.28
N SER A 49 11.04 2.39 6.45
CA SER A 49 11.28 2.90 5.10
C SER A 49 10.25 2.34 4.13
N VAL A 50 9.56 3.20 3.38
CA VAL A 50 8.44 2.86 2.49
C VAL A 50 8.71 3.35 1.07
N VAL A 51 8.43 2.49 0.09
CA VAL A 51 8.29 2.84 -1.32
C VAL A 51 6.82 2.71 -1.69
N PHE A 52 6.19 3.83 -2.03
CA PHE A 52 4.78 3.88 -2.37
C PHE A 52 4.60 4.10 -3.87
N LEU A 53 4.05 3.10 -4.56
CA LEU A 53 3.84 3.03 -5.99
C LEU A 53 2.36 3.17 -6.32
N SER A 54 2.04 4.06 -7.27
CA SER A 54 0.66 4.25 -7.74
C SER A 54 0.65 4.78 -9.16
N ARG A 55 -0.33 4.40 -9.97
CA ARG A 55 -0.55 5.10 -11.25
C ARG A 55 -0.90 6.57 -11.07
N TRP A 56 -1.65 6.89 -10.01
CA TRP A 56 -2.34 8.17 -9.86
C TRP A 56 -1.61 9.13 -8.90
N PRO A 57 -1.31 10.37 -9.33
CA PRO A 57 -0.66 11.37 -8.47
C PRO A 57 -1.54 11.79 -7.28
N MET A 58 -2.86 11.79 -7.45
CA MET A 58 -3.79 12.16 -6.37
C MET A 58 -3.72 11.22 -5.16
N VAL A 59 -3.31 9.97 -5.35
CA VAL A 59 -3.11 9.02 -4.26
C VAL A 59 -1.88 9.41 -3.43
N VAL A 60 -0.78 9.75 -4.10
CA VAL A 60 0.46 10.21 -3.46
C VAL A 60 0.18 11.47 -2.64
N LYS A 61 -0.58 12.40 -3.22
CA LYS A 61 -1.03 13.61 -2.51
C LYS A 61 -1.81 13.28 -1.24
N ARG A 62 -2.76 12.34 -1.30
CA ARG A 62 -3.53 11.93 -0.10
C ARG A 62 -2.64 11.30 0.98
N LEU A 63 -1.63 10.52 0.60
CA LEU A 63 -0.65 10.00 1.56
C LEU A 63 0.16 11.11 2.23
N GLN A 64 0.59 12.12 1.46
CA GLN A 64 1.30 13.28 2.00
C GLN A 64 0.41 14.10 2.93
N GLU A 65 -0.87 14.31 2.56
CA GLU A 65 -1.87 14.97 3.40
C GLU A 65 -2.09 14.20 4.71
N GLU A 66 -2.22 12.87 4.65
CA GLU A 66 -2.33 12.00 5.83
C GLU A 66 -1.10 12.15 6.75
N LEU A 67 0.09 12.24 6.19
CA LEU A 67 1.33 12.45 6.95
C LEU A 67 1.54 13.90 7.45
N GLY A 68 0.62 14.82 7.15
CA GLY A 68 0.77 16.24 7.50
C GLY A 68 1.92 16.93 6.78
N LEU A 69 2.37 16.38 5.64
CA LEU A 69 3.46 16.94 4.84
C LEU A 69 2.92 18.14 4.04
N SER A 70 3.30 19.35 4.46
CA SER A 70 2.84 20.61 3.88
C SER A 70 3.51 20.98 2.55
N LYS A 71 4.60 20.30 2.18
CA LYS A 71 5.27 20.40 0.89
C LYS A 71 5.29 19.02 0.23
N GLN A 72 4.91 18.99 -1.04
CA GLN A 72 5.09 17.81 -1.88
C GLN A 72 6.60 17.48 -1.92
N LEU A 73 7.03 16.49 -1.14
CA LEU A 73 8.28 15.78 -1.39
C LEU A 73 8.03 14.80 -2.54
N ASP A 74 7.57 15.33 -3.68
CA ASP A 74 7.43 14.57 -4.90
C ASP A 74 8.84 14.44 -5.46
N VAL A 75 9.54 13.35 -5.10
CA VAL A 75 10.55 12.82 -6.00
C VAL A 75 9.81 12.17 -7.16
N THR A 76 9.25 13.01 -8.02
CA THR A 76 8.99 12.60 -9.39
C THR A 76 10.37 12.23 -9.93
N ALA A 77 10.57 10.96 -10.25
CA ALA A 77 11.85 10.45 -10.73
C ALA A 77 11.87 10.39 -12.27
N PRO A 78 11.76 11.50 -13.06
CA PRO A 78 11.98 11.37 -14.50
C PRO A 78 13.43 11.07 -14.81
N SER A 79 14.37 11.23 -13.86
CA SER A 79 15.75 10.81 -13.99
C SER A 79 16.38 10.64 -12.61
N LEU A 80 16.50 9.41 -12.11
CA LEU A 80 17.42 9.09 -11.02
C LEU A 80 18.86 9.35 -11.52
N ARG A 81 19.28 10.62 -11.54
CA ARG A 81 20.69 10.99 -11.71
C ARG A 81 21.42 10.56 -10.43
N ALA A 82 22.70 10.20 -10.53
CA ALA A 82 23.51 9.75 -9.39
C ALA A 82 23.45 10.72 -8.18
N GLU A 83 23.24 12.01 -8.44
CA GLU A 83 23.08 13.10 -7.45
C GLU A 83 21.84 12.96 -6.55
N VAL A 84 20.81 12.22 -6.97
CA VAL A 84 19.55 12.02 -6.23
C VAL A 84 19.54 10.67 -5.48
N ALA A 85 20.51 9.79 -5.75
CA ALA A 85 20.55 8.45 -5.17
C ALA A 85 20.79 8.48 -3.64
N THR A 86 21.71 9.33 -3.17
CA THR A 86 22.04 9.45 -1.73
C THR A 86 20.88 10.02 -0.89
N PRO A 87 20.23 11.14 -1.28
CA PRO A 87 19.03 11.60 -0.59
C PRO A 87 17.91 10.54 -0.55
N LEU A 88 17.79 9.74 -1.60
CA LEU A 88 16.78 8.68 -1.66
C LEU A 88 17.10 7.49 -0.77
N SER A 89 18.37 7.09 -0.64
CA SER A 89 18.76 6.01 0.28
C SER A 89 18.44 6.33 1.74
N GLU A 90 18.46 7.61 2.11
CA GLU A 90 18.17 8.08 3.48
C GLU A 90 16.69 8.45 3.69
N SER A 91 15.91 8.62 2.62
CA SER A 91 14.51 9.00 2.69
C SER A 91 13.66 7.88 3.28
N ARG A 92 12.88 8.15 4.34
CA ARG A 92 11.92 7.18 4.91
C ARG A 92 10.72 6.91 4.00
N LEU A 93 10.33 7.88 3.18
CA LEU A 93 9.23 7.74 2.23
C LEU A 93 9.72 8.09 0.83
N VAL A 94 9.54 7.17 -0.11
CA VAL A 94 9.75 7.41 -1.54
C VAL A 94 8.43 7.15 -2.25
N THR A 95 7.84 8.18 -2.83
CA THR A 95 6.59 8.07 -3.60
C THR A 95 6.89 8.13 -5.08
N MET A 96 6.39 7.16 -5.85
CA MET A 96 6.51 7.14 -7.30
C MET A 96 5.13 7.03 -7.92
N HIS A 97 4.87 7.86 -8.92
CA HIS A 97 3.64 7.75 -9.70
C HIS A 97 3.86 7.86 -11.20
N GLY A 98 3.03 7.16 -11.98
CA GLY A 98 3.12 7.15 -13.43
C GLY A 98 2.67 5.84 -14.05
N ASN A 99 2.98 5.63 -15.33
CA ASN A 99 2.71 4.35 -15.98
C ASN A 99 3.63 3.24 -15.45
N SER A 100 3.28 1.98 -15.71
CA SER A 100 4.01 0.82 -15.18
C SER A 100 5.46 0.74 -15.66
N GLU A 101 5.77 1.21 -16.88
CA GLU A 101 7.14 1.27 -17.41
C GLU A 101 8.01 2.23 -16.59
N PHE A 102 7.47 3.41 -16.29
CA PHE A 102 8.12 4.39 -15.43
C PHE A 102 8.37 3.83 -14.02
N LEU A 103 7.37 3.18 -13.43
CA LEU A 103 7.48 2.58 -12.10
C LEU A 103 8.52 1.45 -12.08
N LEU A 104 8.53 0.58 -13.09
CA LEU A 104 9.52 -0.48 -13.24
C LEU A 104 10.94 0.08 -13.31
N ARG A 105 11.17 1.10 -14.16
CA ARG A 105 12.48 1.75 -14.29
C ARG A 105 12.90 2.42 -12.97
N SER A 106 11.97 3.09 -12.30
CA SER A 106 12.24 3.78 -11.05
C SER A 106 12.57 2.81 -9.92
N MET A 107 11.85 1.69 -9.82
CA MET A 107 12.14 0.61 -8.86
C MET A 107 13.53 0.02 -9.08
N ARG A 108 13.89 -0.28 -10.34
CA ARG A 108 15.22 -0.82 -10.68
C ARG A 108 16.37 0.14 -10.35
N ALA A 109 16.12 1.44 -10.41
CA ALA A 109 17.12 2.46 -10.13
C ALA A 109 17.13 2.92 -8.66
N LEU A 110 16.13 2.54 -7.86
CA LEU A 110 16.03 2.94 -6.46
C LEU A 110 17.01 2.12 -5.60
N PRO A 111 18.00 2.77 -4.95
CA PRO A 111 18.92 2.05 -4.06
C PRO A 111 18.18 1.48 -2.84
N HIS A 112 18.61 0.31 -2.39
CA HIS A 112 18.11 -0.35 -1.17
C HIS A 112 16.59 -0.56 -1.14
N TRP A 113 15.92 -0.66 -2.29
CA TRP A 113 14.46 -0.85 -2.31
C TRP A 113 14.03 -2.17 -1.64
N ALA A 114 14.89 -3.19 -1.66
CA ALA A 114 14.68 -4.49 -1.02
C ALA A 114 14.61 -4.43 0.52
N ASP A 115 15.15 -3.35 1.12
CA ASP A 115 15.13 -3.15 2.58
C ASP A 115 13.87 -2.39 3.05
N ARG A 116 13.02 -1.97 2.12
CA ARG A 116 11.87 -1.08 2.35
C ARG A 116 10.56 -1.85 2.24
N TYR A 117 9.51 -1.37 2.89
CA TYR A 117 8.16 -1.80 2.56
C TYR A 117 7.81 -1.32 1.16
N VAL A 118 7.29 -2.22 0.31
CA VAL A 118 6.85 -1.88 -1.05
C VAL A 118 5.34 -1.88 -1.06
N VAL A 119 4.74 -0.72 -1.25
CA VAL A 119 3.28 -0.55 -1.29
C VAL A 119 2.87 -0.22 -2.72
N LEU A 120 2.18 -1.14 -3.39
CA LEU A 120 1.63 -0.90 -4.73
C LEU A 120 0.11 -0.79 -4.64
N LYS A 121 -0.40 0.39 -4.98
CA LYS A 121 -1.84 0.67 -5.03
C LYS A 121 -2.38 0.61 -6.45
N ASN A 122 -3.67 0.33 -6.57
CA ASN A 122 -4.39 0.20 -7.82
C ASN A 122 -3.75 -0.87 -8.71
N CYS A 123 -3.58 -2.07 -8.14
CA CYS A 123 -2.91 -3.17 -8.81
C CYS A 123 -3.59 -3.53 -10.14
N GLU A 124 -4.91 -3.40 -10.24
CA GLU A 124 -5.71 -3.59 -11.45
C GLU A 124 -5.26 -2.72 -12.64
N GLU A 125 -4.70 -1.55 -12.37
CA GLU A 125 -4.28 -0.58 -13.41
C GLU A 125 -2.76 -0.38 -13.48
N THR A 126 -2.05 -0.69 -12.40
CA THR A 126 -0.63 -0.37 -12.22
C THR A 126 0.25 -1.60 -12.45
N LEU A 127 -0.24 -2.79 -12.11
CA LEU A 127 0.56 -4.01 -12.10
C LEU A 127 0.64 -4.64 -13.50
N THR A 128 1.84 -4.66 -14.07
CA THR A 128 2.17 -5.39 -15.31
C THR A 128 2.97 -6.65 -14.99
N PRO A 129 3.07 -7.64 -15.91
CA PRO A 129 3.91 -8.82 -15.70
C PRO A 129 5.35 -8.49 -15.28
N ASP A 130 5.99 -7.50 -15.92
CA ASP A 130 7.37 -7.12 -15.62
C ASP A 130 7.53 -6.45 -14.25
N LEU A 131 6.59 -5.57 -13.88
CA LEU A 131 6.59 -4.95 -12.56
C LEU A 131 6.30 -5.99 -11.47
N PHE A 132 5.37 -6.91 -11.73
CA PHE A 132 5.06 -7.98 -10.81
C PHE A 132 6.25 -8.93 -10.61
N ALA A 133 6.94 -9.29 -11.69
CA ALA A 133 8.11 -10.18 -11.63
C ALA A 133 9.22 -9.66 -10.70
N ILE A 134 9.38 -8.35 -10.56
CA ILE A 134 10.40 -7.79 -9.65
C ILE A 134 9.92 -7.67 -8.20
N ILE A 135 8.62 -7.49 -7.94
CA ILE A 135 8.12 -7.24 -6.58
C ILE A 135 7.48 -8.47 -5.91
N LYS A 136 7.07 -9.50 -6.67
CA LYS A 136 6.24 -10.60 -6.15
C LYS A 136 6.88 -11.39 -5.01
N ASP A 137 8.20 -11.51 -5.01
CA ASP A 137 8.95 -12.27 -3.99
C ASP A 137 9.43 -11.35 -2.84
N HIS A 138 8.99 -10.09 -2.81
CA HIS A 138 9.43 -9.12 -1.83
C HIS A 138 8.77 -9.37 -0.46
N PRO A 139 9.54 -9.61 0.61
CA PRO A 139 9.00 -10.08 1.90
C PRO A 139 8.13 -9.05 2.62
N ARG A 140 8.27 -7.76 2.28
CA ARG A 140 7.50 -6.64 2.85
C ARG A 140 6.57 -5.98 1.82
N LEU A 141 6.05 -6.77 0.89
CA LEU A 141 5.11 -6.31 -0.13
C LEU A 141 3.72 -6.05 0.47
N ILE A 142 3.12 -4.93 0.08
CA ILE A 142 1.69 -4.66 0.23
C ILE A 142 1.15 -4.40 -1.17
N LEU A 143 0.25 -5.27 -1.62
CA LEU A 143 -0.44 -5.11 -2.88
C LEU A 143 -1.90 -4.73 -2.60
N SER A 144 -2.39 -3.67 -3.24
CA SER A 144 -3.72 -3.16 -2.98
C SER A 144 -4.47 -2.76 -4.24
N GLY A 145 -5.74 -3.14 -4.33
CA GLY A 145 -6.62 -2.77 -5.44
C GLY A 145 -7.75 -3.75 -5.67
N ASP A 146 -8.38 -3.63 -6.84
CA ASP A 146 -9.38 -4.58 -7.27
C ASP A 146 -8.71 -5.83 -7.88
N VAL A 147 -8.41 -6.80 -7.02
CA VAL A 147 -7.78 -8.05 -7.44
C VAL A 147 -8.64 -8.88 -8.41
N VAL A 148 -9.95 -8.63 -8.53
CA VAL A 148 -10.82 -9.33 -9.48
C VAL A 148 -10.56 -8.83 -10.91
N GLU A 149 -10.26 -7.54 -11.05
CA GLU A 149 -9.93 -6.89 -12.34
C GLU A 149 -8.46 -7.09 -12.75
N THR A 150 -7.63 -7.63 -11.86
CA THR A 150 -6.24 -7.96 -12.17
C THR A 150 -6.13 -9.15 -13.11
N LYS A 151 -5.30 -9.01 -14.16
CA LYS A 151 -5.04 -10.07 -15.15
C LYS A 151 -3.89 -11.03 -14.78
N LEU A 152 -3.33 -10.87 -13.60
CA LEU A 152 -2.16 -11.61 -13.12
C LEU A 152 -2.57 -12.63 -12.06
N ASP A 153 -1.88 -13.77 -12.05
CA ASP A 153 -2.05 -14.77 -11.00
C ASP A 153 -1.31 -14.33 -9.72
N LEU A 154 -2.06 -13.69 -8.83
CA LEU A 154 -1.57 -13.23 -7.54
C LEU A 154 -1.42 -14.37 -6.52
N THR A 155 -1.92 -15.59 -6.79
CA THR A 155 -1.81 -16.72 -5.85
C THR A 155 -0.36 -17.18 -5.67
N THR A 156 0.50 -16.87 -6.64
CA THR A 156 1.92 -17.24 -6.66
C THR A 156 2.79 -16.58 -5.59
N VAL A 157 2.31 -15.55 -4.89
CA VAL A 157 3.08 -14.80 -3.88
C VAL A 157 3.13 -15.51 -2.52
N GLY A 158 2.13 -16.34 -2.19
CA GLY A 158 2.02 -16.92 -0.85
C GLY A 158 1.77 -15.86 0.22
N TRP A 159 0.70 -15.07 0.06
CA TRP A 159 0.34 -13.98 0.98
C TRP A 159 0.25 -14.44 2.43
N ALA A 160 0.98 -13.77 3.32
CA ALA A 160 0.92 -14.04 4.76
C ALA A 160 -0.32 -13.41 5.42
N SER A 161 -0.89 -12.38 4.80
CA SER A 161 -2.19 -11.83 5.20
C SER A 161 -2.98 -11.33 4.00
N GLN A 162 -4.30 -11.43 4.11
CA GLN A 162 -5.22 -10.99 3.07
C GLN A 162 -6.45 -10.30 3.70
N THR A 163 -6.83 -9.13 3.17
CA THR A 163 -7.97 -8.35 3.65
C THR A 163 -8.87 -7.97 2.48
N ALA A 164 -10.19 -8.07 2.67
CA ALA A 164 -11.17 -7.77 1.63
C ALA A 164 -12.17 -6.70 2.10
N PHE A 165 -12.28 -5.61 1.34
CA PHE A 165 -13.26 -4.52 1.53
C PHE A 165 -14.47 -4.66 0.60
N SER A 166 -14.44 -5.60 -0.33
CA SER A 166 -15.55 -6.03 -1.18
C SER A 166 -15.52 -7.54 -1.36
N LYS A 167 -16.47 -8.10 -2.14
CA LYS A 167 -16.52 -9.53 -2.43
C LYS A 167 -15.21 -9.99 -3.12
N PRO A 168 -14.36 -10.80 -2.46
CA PRO A 168 -13.10 -11.24 -3.04
C PRO A 168 -13.31 -12.40 -4.04
N PRO A 169 -12.29 -12.72 -4.85
CA PRO A 169 -12.29 -13.93 -5.67
C PRO A 169 -12.27 -15.20 -4.83
N SER A 170 -12.65 -16.34 -5.42
CA SER A 170 -12.80 -17.62 -4.71
C SER A 170 -11.49 -18.20 -4.14
N TRP A 171 -10.35 -17.84 -4.72
CA TRP A 171 -9.02 -18.27 -4.26
C TRP A 171 -8.50 -17.47 -3.06
N PHE A 172 -9.19 -16.39 -2.68
CA PHE A 172 -8.76 -15.52 -1.58
C PHE A 172 -8.82 -16.30 -0.27
N GLY A 173 -7.65 -16.62 0.29
CA GLY A 173 -7.54 -17.26 1.58
C GLY A 173 -7.86 -16.24 2.66
N PHE A 174 -8.86 -16.53 3.49
CA PHE A 174 -8.99 -15.84 4.77
C PHE A 174 -8.18 -16.62 5.78
N ASP A 175 -6.97 -16.13 6.07
CA ASP A 175 -6.22 -16.71 7.16
C ASP A 175 -6.95 -16.40 8.48
N LYS A 176 -7.20 -17.43 9.29
CA LYS A 176 -8.00 -17.34 10.52
C LYS A 176 -7.28 -16.64 11.67
N LYS A 177 -6.13 -15.98 11.45
CA LYS A 177 -5.68 -14.98 12.42
C LYS A 177 -6.64 -13.80 12.27
N PRO A 178 -7.57 -13.59 13.21
CA PRO A 178 -8.50 -12.51 13.05
C PRO A 178 -7.68 -11.22 12.98
N TRP A 179 -7.68 -10.60 11.80
CA TRP A 179 -7.92 -9.16 11.82
C TRP A 179 -9.11 -8.98 12.76
N PRO A 180 -9.10 -8.02 13.69
CA PRO A 180 -10.35 -7.64 14.31
C PRO A 180 -11.30 -7.40 13.15
N LYS A 181 -12.35 -8.24 13.03
CA LYS A 181 -13.22 -8.19 11.86
C LYS A 181 -13.82 -6.81 11.93
N TYR A 182 -13.69 -6.03 10.88
CA TYR A 182 -14.34 -4.74 10.89
C TYR A 182 -15.31 -4.60 9.74
N ILE A 183 -16.53 -4.20 10.06
CA ILE A 183 -17.50 -3.75 9.07
C ILE A 183 -17.31 -2.23 8.95
N GLY A 184 -16.79 -1.83 7.80
CA GLY A 184 -16.62 -0.43 7.42
C GLY A 184 -17.88 0.11 6.76
N LEU A 185 -18.47 1.17 7.30
CA LEU A 185 -19.40 2.04 6.59
C LEU A 185 -18.63 3.29 6.14
N THR A 186 -18.56 3.53 4.84
CA THR A 186 -18.11 4.83 4.32
C THR A 186 -19.24 5.84 4.48
N LYS A 187 -19.04 6.86 5.32
CA LYS A 187 -19.96 7.96 5.50
C LYS A 187 -19.38 9.22 4.86
N ARG A 188 -20.10 9.79 3.90
CA ARG A 188 -19.67 11.00 3.19
C ARG A 188 -19.91 12.23 4.06
N HIS A 189 -18.85 12.92 4.46
CA HIS A 189 -18.88 14.18 5.21
C HIS A 189 -18.37 15.33 4.34
N GLY A 190 -19.31 15.97 3.62
CA GLY A 190 -18.98 17.08 2.72
C GLY A 190 -18.08 16.63 1.55
N LYS A 191 -16.81 17.05 1.56
CA LYS A 191 -15.81 16.72 0.52
C LYS A 191 -14.97 15.47 0.82
N TYR A 192 -15.10 14.88 2.00
CA TYR A 192 -14.29 13.73 2.41
C TYR A 192 -15.17 12.53 2.76
N ASP A 193 -14.63 11.34 2.56
CA ASP A 193 -15.22 10.08 2.99
C ASP A 193 -14.60 9.68 4.32
N GLU A 194 -15.43 9.49 5.33
CA GLU A 194 -15.05 8.93 6.62
C GLU A 194 -15.33 7.43 6.59
N LEU A 195 -14.31 6.61 6.87
CA LEU A 195 -14.51 5.17 7.03
C LEU A 195 -14.80 4.90 8.50
N ILE A 196 -16.06 4.59 8.82
CA ILE A 196 -16.49 4.21 10.17
C ILE A 196 -16.36 2.70 10.26
N VAL A 197 -15.42 2.24 11.07
CA VAL A 197 -15.02 0.84 11.15
C VAL A 197 -15.45 0.34 12.51
N THR A 198 -16.42 -0.57 12.55
CA THR A 198 -16.91 -1.16 13.81
C THR A 198 -16.39 -2.57 13.91
N GLU A 199 -15.86 -2.96 15.08
CA GLU A 199 -15.48 -4.35 15.34
C GLU A 199 -16.74 -5.22 15.22
N ALA A 200 -16.70 -6.20 14.31
CA ALA A 200 -17.75 -7.16 14.12
C ALA A 200 -17.61 -8.22 15.21
N HIS A 201 -18.42 -8.08 16.24
CA HIS A 201 -18.66 -9.17 17.19
C HIS A 201 -19.54 -10.22 16.49
N GLU A 202 -19.08 -11.47 16.47
CA GLU A 202 -19.87 -12.63 16.04
C GLU A 202 -20.99 -12.95 17.05
#